data_AF-A0AAQ1KM14-F1
#
_entry.id   AF-A0AAQ1KM14-F1
#
_cell.length_a   1.000
_cell.length_b   1.000
_cell.length_c   1.000
_cell.angle_alpha   90.00
_cell.angle_beta   90.00
_cell.angle_gamma   90.00
#
_symmetry.space_group_name_H-M   'P 1'
#
loop_
_entity.id
_entity.type
_entity.pdbx_description
1 polymer ?
#
loop_
_entity_poly.entity_id
_entity_poly.type
_entity_poly.pdbx_seq_one_letter_code
_entity_poly.pdbx_strand_id
1 'polypeptide(L)'
;MSAKSEAFWNQLCADAGVDPQRRLAARQAILADAKAVDACFYRPDDADPDAEELDLGDARVLILGPFEAPADWDAAEREAFFEDADPAAFFSALVECEAAPGSKAFFVPEIGDFVAVMPSPDKVQMYFLHDWHEEEDGCHCVLVRDDEGL
;
A
#
# COMPACT_ATOMS: atom_id res chain seq x y z
N MET A 1 22.14 -4.23 5.64
CA MET A 1 21.31 -5.37 5.20
C MET A 1 22.20 -6.60 5.02
N SER A 2 21.64 -7.81 5.12
CA SER A 2 22.37 -9.03 4.76
C SER A 2 22.51 -9.15 3.24
N ALA A 3 23.46 -9.95 2.74
CA ALA A 3 23.61 -10.17 1.29
C ALA A 3 22.34 -10.78 0.65
N LYS A 4 21.62 -11.63 1.40
CA LYS A 4 20.34 -12.20 0.96
C LYS A 4 19.25 -11.13 0.86
N SER A 5 19.18 -10.24 1.86
CA SER A 5 18.24 -9.11 1.87
C SER A 5 18.52 -8.14 0.73
N GLU A 6 19.79 -7.86 0.44
CA GLU A 6 20.20 -6.99 -0.67
C GLU A 6 19.86 -7.62 -2.02
N ALA A 7 20.13 -8.91 -2.21
CA ALA A 7 19.75 -9.61 -3.44
C ALA A 7 18.22 -9.63 -3.65
N PHE A 8 17.45 -9.87 -2.58
CA PHE A 8 15.99 -9.80 -2.62
C PHE A 8 15.49 -8.41 -3.03
N TRP A 9 16.00 -7.36 -2.37
CA TRP A 9 15.62 -5.99 -2.66
C TRP A 9 15.95 -5.58 -4.10
N ASN A 10 17.16 -5.91 -4.57
CA ASN A 10 17.57 -5.61 -5.94
C ASN A 10 16.70 -6.34 -6.96
N GLN A 11 16.25 -7.56 -6.67
CA GLN A 11 15.33 -8.29 -7.54
C GLN A 11 13.96 -7.60 -7.60
N LEU A 12 13.39 -7.24 -6.44
CA LEU A 12 12.12 -6.51 -6.36
C LEU A 12 12.16 -5.22 -7.19
N CYS A 13 13.22 -4.44 -7.04
CA CYS A 13 13.42 -3.20 -7.79
C CYS A 13 13.61 -3.45 -9.30
N ALA A 14 14.33 -4.51 -9.68
CA ALA A 14 14.51 -4.88 -11.07
C ALA A 14 13.21 -5.31 -11.74
N ASP A 15 12.35 -6.05 -11.03
CA ASP A 15 11.03 -6.47 -11.52
C ASP A 15 10.10 -5.26 -11.74
N ALA A 16 10.22 -4.24 -10.89
CA ALA A 16 9.53 -2.95 -11.01
C ALA A 16 10.18 -1.98 -12.02
N GLY A 17 11.41 -2.26 -12.49
CA GLY A 17 12.14 -1.34 -13.37
C GLY A 17 12.66 -0.06 -12.70
N VAL A 18 12.82 -0.05 -11.37
CA VAL A 18 13.28 1.11 -10.58
C VAL A 18 14.73 0.94 -10.09
N ASP A 19 15.43 2.05 -9.85
CA ASP A 19 16.78 2.00 -9.27
C ASP A 19 16.75 1.55 -7.79
N PRO A 20 17.45 0.46 -7.41
CA PRO A 20 17.36 -0.07 -6.05
C PRO A 20 17.84 0.88 -4.96
N GLN A 21 18.79 1.78 -5.26
CA GLN A 21 19.33 2.71 -4.28
C GLN A 21 18.38 3.88 -4.05
N ARG A 22 17.82 4.44 -5.12
CA ARG A 22 16.80 5.50 -5.04
C ARG A 22 15.55 4.99 -4.34
N ARG A 23 15.05 3.82 -4.73
CA ARG A 23 13.88 3.20 -4.11
C ARG A 23 14.09 2.94 -2.62
N LEU A 24 15.29 2.49 -2.22
CA LEU A 24 15.62 2.26 -0.80
C LEU A 24 15.68 3.57 -0.01
N ALA A 25 16.23 4.62 -0.60
CA ALA A 25 16.26 5.94 0.02
C ALA A 25 14.83 6.52 0.18
N ALA A 26 13.97 6.35 -0.83
CA ALA A 26 12.58 6.72 -0.76
C ALA A 26 11.82 5.97 0.35
N ARG A 27 11.99 4.64 0.42
CA ARG A 27 11.45 3.83 1.53
C ARG A 27 11.85 4.39 2.89
N GLN A 28 13.13 4.69 3.07
CA GLN A 28 13.63 5.24 4.35
C GLN A 28 13.04 6.61 4.66
N ALA A 29 12.83 7.45 3.65
CA ALA A 29 12.21 8.76 3.81
C ALA A 29 10.75 8.63 4.28
N ILE A 30 9.96 7.75 3.66
CA ILE A 30 8.55 7.52 4.03
C ILE A 30 8.44 6.94 5.44
N LEU A 31 9.26 5.92 5.77
CA LEU A 31 9.26 5.32 7.11
C LEU A 31 9.59 6.35 8.21
N ALA A 32 10.42 7.34 7.91
CA ALA A 32 10.81 8.39 8.83
C ALA A 32 9.93 9.65 8.76
N ASP A 33 8.97 9.73 7.83
CA ASP A 33 8.13 10.92 7.66
C ASP A 33 7.17 11.05 8.84
N ALA A 34 7.16 12.23 9.47
CA ALA A 34 6.28 12.53 10.60
C ALA A 34 4.79 12.64 10.21
N LYS A 35 4.50 12.80 8.92
CA LYS A 35 3.13 12.79 8.37
C LYS A 35 2.67 11.39 7.99
N ALA A 36 3.60 10.44 7.82
CA ALA A 36 3.21 9.06 7.67
C ALA A 36 2.55 8.58 8.98
N VAL A 37 1.53 7.76 8.86
CA VAL A 37 0.75 7.21 9.96
C VAL A 37 0.99 5.72 10.05
N ASP A 38 0.86 5.18 11.25
CA ASP A 38 1.02 3.75 11.49
C ASP A 38 -0.15 2.99 10.85
N ALA A 39 0.14 1.83 10.29
CA ALA A 39 -0.87 0.94 9.73
C ALA A 39 -0.50 -0.54 9.93
N CYS A 40 -1.51 -1.39 9.98
CA CYS A 40 -1.35 -2.84 9.93
C CYS A 40 -2.03 -3.37 8.66
N PHE A 41 -1.40 -4.32 7.99
CA PHE A 41 -1.92 -4.94 6.77
C PHE A 41 -2.43 -6.35 7.05
N TYR A 42 -3.57 -6.70 6.45
CA TYR A 42 -4.17 -8.03 6.54
C TYR A 42 -4.54 -8.53 5.15
N ARG A 43 -4.31 -9.82 4.90
CA ARG A 43 -4.66 -10.46 3.62
C ARG A 43 -5.85 -11.40 3.78
N PRO A 44 -6.96 -11.17 3.08
CA PRO A 44 -8.08 -12.12 3.07
C PRO A 44 -7.66 -13.45 2.44
N ASP A 45 -8.41 -14.52 2.77
CA ASP A 45 -8.31 -15.79 2.05
C ASP A 45 -9.33 -15.81 0.90
N ASP A 46 -8.85 -15.67 -0.33
CA ASP A 46 -9.70 -15.68 -1.54
C ASP A 46 -10.48 -16.99 -1.73
N ALA A 47 -10.02 -18.10 -1.14
CA ALA A 47 -10.66 -19.40 -1.26
C ALA A 47 -11.69 -19.66 -0.15
N ASP A 48 -11.61 -18.93 0.96
CA ASP A 48 -12.51 -19.09 2.11
C ASP A 48 -12.85 -17.73 2.76
N PRO A 49 -13.97 -17.09 2.36
CA PRO A 49 -14.41 -15.83 2.93
C PRO A 49 -14.75 -15.88 4.43
N ASP A 50 -14.90 -17.08 5.01
CA ASP A 50 -15.17 -17.26 6.43
C ASP A 50 -13.86 -17.47 7.24
N ALA A 51 -12.70 -17.56 6.58
CA ALA A 51 -11.40 -17.70 7.24
C ALA A 51 -10.91 -16.38 7.85
N GLU A 52 -10.10 -16.50 8.90
CA GLU A 52 -9.42 -15.35 9.51
C GLU A 52 -8.36 -14.79 8.56
N GLU A 53 -8.30 -13.46 8.45
CA GLU A 53 -7.33 -12.77 7.61
C GLU A 53 -5.90 -13.00 8.12
N LEU A 54 -4.96 -13.14 7.18
CA LEU A 54 -3.54 -13.26 7.51
C LEU A 54 -2.97 -11.88 7.89
N ASP A 55 -2.53 -11.74 9.14
CA ASP A 55 -1.74 -10.58 9.58
C ASP A 55 -0.38 -10.53 8.86
N LEU A 56 -0.19 -9.53 8.00
CA LEU A 56 1.05 -9.28 7.27
C LEU A 56 2.06 -8.47 8.09
N GLY A 57 1.57 -7.67 9.05
CA GLY A 57 2.36 -6.85 9.96
C GLY A 57 2.30 -5.33 9.68
N ASP A 58 3.22 -4.62 10.32
CA ASP A 58 3.22 -3.17 10.42
C ASP A 58 3.81 -2.47 9.18
N ALA A 59 3.23 -1.32 8.84
CA ALA A 59 3.64 -0.42 7.78
C ALA A 59 3.47 1.05 8.18
N ARG A 60 4.14 1.91 7.43
CA ARG A 60 3.93 3.37 7.46
C ARG A 60 3.23 3.79 6.18
N VAL A 61 2.16 4.57 6.32
CA VAL A 61 1.34 5.05 5.20
C VAL A 61 1.35 6.57 5.16
N LEU A 62 1.78 7.16 4.05
CA LEU A 62 1.66 8.59 3.81
C LEU A 62 0.49 8.85 2.84
N ILE A 63 -0.64 9.33 3.38
CA ILE A 63 -1.81 9.71 2.56
C ILE A 63 -1.51 11.02 1.83
N LEU A 64 -1.57 10.99 0.49
CA LEU A 64 -1.28 12.12 -0.38
C LEU A 64 -2.53 12.98 -0.65
N GLY A 65 -3.72 12.38 -0.54
CA GLY A 65 -5.01 13.03 -0.77
C GLY A 65 -5.96 12.14 -1.55
N PRO A 66 -7.13 12.68 -1.98
CA PRO A 66 -8.04 11.97 -2.87
C PRO A 66 -7.32 11.54 -4.16
N PHE A 67 -7.66 10.36 -4.65
CA PHE A 67 -7.16 9.89 -5.94
C PHE A 67 -7.74 10.74 -7.07
N GLU A 68 -6.86 11.23 -7.95
CA GLU A 68 -7.26 11.93 -9.17
C GLU A 68 -7.07 10.99 -10.36
N ALA A 69 -8.17 10.53 -10.95
CA ALA A 69 -8.12 9.72 -12.16
C ALA A 69 -7.35 10.44 -13.27
N PRO A 70 -6.44 9.76 -13.98
CA PRO A 70 -5.70 10.35 -15.10
C PRO A 70 -6.61 11.09 -16.10
N ALA A 71 -6.10 12.23 -16.58
CA ALA A 71 -6.87 13.12 -17.46
C ALA A 71 -7.11 12.51 -18.85
N ASP A 72 -6.26 11.58 -19.25
CA ASP A 72 -6.32 10.83 -20.51
C ASP A 72 -7.24 9.60 -20.45
N TRP A 73 -7.69 9.19 -19.25
CA TRP A 73 -8.69 8.14 -19.13
C TRP A 73 -10.02 8.53 -19.76
N ASP A 74 -10.54 7.62 -20.58
CA ASP A 74 -11.88 7.72 -21.12
C ASP A 74 -12.96 7.30 -20.08
N ALA A 75 -14.22 7.32 -20.51
CA ALA A 75 -15.33 6.97 -19.62
C ALA A 75 -15.32 5.49 -19.23
N ALA A 76 -14.90 4.60 -20.12
CA ALA A 76 -14.88 3.16 -19.87
C ALA A 76 -13.73 2.78 -18.94
N GLU A 77 -12.57 3.41 -19.07
CA GLU A 77 -11.44 3.23 -18.15
C GLU A 77 -11.80 3.67 -16.72
N ARG A 78 -12.47 4.82 -16.59
CA ARG A 78 -12.96 5.30 -15.28
C ARG A 78 -14.01 4.38 -14.68
N GLU A 79 -14.98 3.94 -15.50
CA GLU A 79 -16.02 3.00 -15.06
C GLU A 79 -15.42 1.66 -14.62
N ALA A 80 -14.41 1.15 -15.33
CA ALA A 80 -13.71 -0.07 -14.96
C ALA A 80 -12.88 0.06 -13.67
N PHE A 81 -12.29 1.24 -13.42
CA PHE A 81 -11.48 1.47 -12.23
C PHE A 81 -12.33 1.67 -10.97
N PHE A 82 -13.34 2.55 -11.04
CA PHE A 82 -14.18 2.83 -9.88
C PHE A 82 -15.26 1.76 -9.65
N GLU A 83 -15.62 1.00 -10.69
CA GLU A 83 -16.74 0.07 -10.68
C GLU A 83 -18.01 0.74 -10.11
N ASP A 84 -18.58 0.18 -9.05
CA ASP A 84 -19.76 0.74 -8.35
C ASP A 84 -19.39 1.60 -7.13
N ALA A 85 -18.09 1.79 -6.83
CA ALA A 85 -17.63 2.55 -5.67
C ALA A 85 -17.64 4.07 -5.90
N ASP A 86 -17.86 4.85 -4.84
CA ASP A 86 -17.80 6.31 -4.90
C ASP A 86 -16.34 6.76 -5.11
N PRO A 87 -16.01 7.51 -6.19
CA PRO A 87 -14.65 8.04 -6.40
C PRO A 87 -14.10 8.85 -5.21
N ALA A 88 -14.96 9.47 -4.40
CA ALA A 88 -14.55 10.20 -3.20
C ALA A 88 -14.00 9.30 -2.07
N ALA A 89 -14.18 7.98 -2.17
CA ALA A 89 -13.60 7.01 -1.25
C ALA A 89 -12.15 6.65 -1.60
N PHE A 90 -11.65 7.02 -2.78
CA PHE A 90 -10.31 6.64 -3.26
C PHE A 90 -9.27 7.68 -2.84
N PHE A 91 -8.12 7.20 -2.34
CA PHE A 91 -7.01 8.03 -1.87
C PHE A 91 -5.69 7.51 -2.42
N SER A 92 -4.85 8.43 -2.89
CA SER A 92 -3.46 8.12 -3.21
C SER A 92 -2.63 8.09 -1.93
N ALA A 93 -1.74 7.10 -1.82
CA ALA A 93 -0.85 6.94 -0.68
C ALA A 93 0.51 6.39 -1.10
N LEU A 94 1.53 6.64 -0.27
CA LEU A 94 2.77 5.88 -0.29
C LEU A 94 2.77 4.90 0.88
N VAL A 95 3.09 3.64 0.63
CA VAL A 95 3.06 2.57 1.64
C VAL A 95 4.44 1.93 1.76
N GLU A 96 4.92 1.77 3.00
CA GLU A 96 6.16 1.03 3.25
C GLU A 96 6.04 0.07 4.42
N CYS A 97 6.26 -1.22 4.16
CA CYS A 97 6.40 -2.24 5.21
C CYS A 97 7.57 -1.87 6.14
N GLU A 98 7.36 -1.90 7.46
CA GLU A 98 8.41 -1.54 8.42
C GLU A 98 9.52 -2.59 8.48
N ALA A 99 9.17 -3.86 8.31
CA ALA A 99 10.11 -4.96 8.36
C ALA A 99 11.21 -4.81 7.30
N ALA A 100 12.42 -5.26 7.61
CA ALA A 100 13.53 -5.14 6.69
C ALA A 100 13.34 -6.03 5.45
N PRO A 101 13.66 -5.57 4.22
CA PRO A 101 13.59 -6.38 3.01
C PRO A 101 14.26 -7.75 3.16
N GLY A 102 13.57 -8.79 2.69
CA GLY A 102 14.02 -10.18 2.77
C GLY A 102 14.01 -10.81 4.16
N SER A 103 13.47 -10.11 5.19
CA SER A 103 13.13 -10.72 6.48
C SER A 103 11.84 -11.54 6.37
N LYS A 104 11.56 -12.39 7.37
CA LYS A 104 10.34 -13.21 7.38
C LYS A 104 9.05 -12.36 7.49
N ALA A 105 9.14 -11.18 8.10
CA ALA A 105 8.01 -10.28 8.30
C ALA A 105 7.88 -9.23 7.19
N PHE A 106 8.76 -9.25 6.17
CA PHE A 106 8.63 -8.35 5.04
C PHE A 106 7.53 -8.84 4.11
N PHE A 107 6.62 -7.94 3.75
CA PHE A 107 5.57 -8.18 2.77
C PHE A 107 5.63 -7.14 1.66
N VAL A 108 5.04 -7.49 0.52
CA VAL A 108 4.71 -6.58 -0.56
C VAL A 108 3.18 -6.51 -0.61
N PRO A 109 2.58 -5.32 -0.69
CA PRO A 109 1.13 -5.20 -0.75
C PRO A 109 0.56 -5.93 -1.99
N GLU A 110 -0.63 -6.50 -1.85
CA GLU A 110 -1.40 -7.09 -2.94
C GLU A 110 -2.79 -6.47 -3.01
N ILE A 111 -3.34 -6.35 -4.23
CA ILE A 111 -4.70 -5.85 -4.43
C ILE A 111 -5.67 -6.72 -3.62
N GLY A 112 -6.53 -6.08 -2.83
CA GLY A 112 -7.45 -6.73 -1.90
C GLY A 112 -6.95 -6.77 -0.44
N ASP A 113 -5.68 -6.45 -0.17
CA ASP A 113 -5.19 -6.34 1.22
C ASP A 113 -5.99 -5.28 1.99
N PHE A 114 -6.39 -5.61 3.22
CA PHE A 114 -6.97 -4.66 4.16
C PHE A 114 -5.88 -3.85 4.85
N VAL A 115 -6.13 -2.56 5.04
CA VAL A 115 -5.20 -1.62 5.65
C VAL A 115 -5.89 -0.91 6.81
N ALA A 116 -5.48 -1.25 8.03
CA ALA A 116 -5.93 -0.57 9.24
C ALA A 116 -5.01 0.60 9.54
N VAL A 117 -5.41 1.82 9.16
CA VAL A 117 -4.62 3.04 9.37
C VAL A 117 -4.98 3.69 10.71
N MET A 118 -3.98 4.11 11.48
CA MET A 118 -4.13 4.76 12.78
C MET A 118 -3.76 6.25 12.72
N PRO A 119 -4.65 7.14 12.23
CA PRO A 119 -4.37 8.59 12.15
C PRO A 119 -4.24 9.27 13.52
N SER A 120 -4.78 8.64 14.58
CA SER A 120 -4.63 9.07 15.97
C SER A 120 -4.79 7.86 16.91
N PRO A 121 -4.29 7.91 18.15
CA PRO A 121 -4.33 6.75 19.07
C PRO A 121 -5.71 6.12 19.29
N ASP A 122 -6.78 6.92 19.22
CA ASP A 122 -8.15 6.47 19.49
C ASP A 122 -8.99 6.25 18.20
N LYS A 123 -8.36 6.28 17.02
CA LYS A 123 -9.07 6.14 15.74
C LYS A 123 -8.33 5.17 14.83
N VAL A 124 -9.06 4.15 14.38
CA VAL A 124 -8.68 3.30 13.27
C VAL A 124 -9.57 3.67 12.08
N GLN A 125 -8.97 3.78 10.89
CA GLN A 125 -9.66 3.93 9.63
C GLN A 125 -9.28 2.75 8.74
N MET A 126 -10.29 1.99 8.33
CA MET A 126 -10.11 0.87 7.41
C MET A 126 -10.07 1.36 5.97
N TYR A 127 -9.19 0.74 5.20
CA TYR A 127 -9.11 0.84 3.74
C TYR A 127 -8.90 -0.56 3.15
N PHE A 128 -9.19 -0.70 1.87
CA PHE A 128 -8.70 -1.79 1.05
C PHE A 128 -7.72 -1.27 -0.01
N LEU A 129 -6.70 -2.05 -0.32
CA LEU A 129 -5.76 -1.74 -1.39
C LEU A 129 -6.41 -2.08 -2.74
N HIS A 130 -6.68 -1.05 -3.53
CA HIS A 130 -7.34 -1.21 -4.82
C HIS A 130 -6.35 -1.35 -5.98
N ASP A 131 -5.26 -0.58 -5.95
CA ASP A 131 -4.20 -0.68 -6.95
C ASP A 131 -2.85 -0.27 -6.33
N TRP A 132 -1.76 -0.72 -6.92
CA TRP A 132 -0.42 -0.30 -6.51
C TRP A 132 0.62 -0.48 -7.61
N HIS A 133 1.68 0.32 -7.53
CA HIS A 133 2.86 0.18 -8.37
C HIS A 133 4.10 0.77 -7.69
N GLU A 134 5.26 0.25 -8.08
CA GLU A 134 6.54 0.75 -7.59
C GLU A 134 7.07 1.86 -8.51
N GLU A 135 7.45 2.98 -7.90
CA GLU A 135 8.18 4.07 -8.54
C GLU A 135 9.49 4.37 -7.81
N GLU A 136 10.36 5.19 -8.40
CA GLU A 136 11.63 5.57 -7.76
C GLU A 136 11.43 6.28 -6.41
N ASP A 137 10.30 6.96 -6.22
CA ASP A 137 9.96 7.74 -5.02
C ASP A 137 9.06 7.01 -4.01
N GLY A 138 8.71 5.74 -4.25
CA GLY A 138 8.02 4.89 -3.27
C GLY A 138 7.12 3.83 -3.89
N CYS A 139 6.48 3.03 -3.04
CA CYS A 139 5.36 2.17 -3.44
C CYS A 139 4.08 3.02 -3.40
N HIS A 140 3.57 3.37 -4.58
CA HIS A 140 2.34 4.12 -4.74
C HIS A 140 1.16 3.18 -4.67
N CYS A 141 0.17 3.54 -3.86
CA CYS A 141 -1.03 2.77 -3.65
C CYS A 141 -2.26 3.65 -3.86
N VAL A 142 -3.32 3.06 -4.41
CA VAL A 142 -4.66 3.60 -4.36
C VAL A 142 -5.43 2.83 -3.30
N LEU A 143 -5.76 3.51 -2.21
CA LEU A 143 -6.52 2.98 -1.10
C LEU A 143 -7.98 3.41 -1.24
N VAL A 144 -8.91 2.51 -0.99
CA VAL A 144 -10.32 2.85 -0.96
C VAL A 144 -10.80 2.75 0.48
N ARG A 145 -11.37 3.85 0.97
CA ARG A 145 -11.84 3.96 2.33
C ARG A 145 -13.04 3.05 2.51
N ASP A 146 -12.96 2.17 3.49
CA ASP A 146 -14.10 1.40 3.91
C ASP A 146 -14.95 2.27 4.84
N ASP A 147 -16.05 2.78 4.28
CA ASP A 147 -17.06 3.57 4.97
C ASP A 147 -18.30 2.74 5.34
N GLU A 148 -18.27 1.40 5.18
CA GLU A 148 -19.35 0.56 5.71
C GLU A 148 -19.43 0.77 7.23
N GLY A 149 -20.48 1.48 7.62
CA GLY A 149 -20.58 2.19 8.88
C GLY A 149 -20.37 1.34 10.13
N LEU A 150 -19.58 1.87 11.06
CA LEU A 150 -19.73 1.65 12.50
C LEU A 150 -21.16 1.93 12.98
#